data_AF-A0A5P9D3A1-F1
#
_entry.id   AF-A0A5P9D3A1-F1
#
_cell.length_a   1.000
_cell.length_b   1.000
_cell.length_c   1.000
_cell.angle_alpha   90.00
_cell.angle_beta   90.00
_cell.angle_gamma   90.00
#
_symmetry.space_group_name_H-M   'P 1'
#
loop_
_entity.id
_entity.type
_entity.pdbx_description
1 polymer ?
#
loop_
_entity_poly.entity_id
_entity_poly.type
_entity_poly.pdbx_seq_one_letter_code
_entity_poly.pdbx_strand_id
1 'polypeptide(L)' 'MLREKRIDLDSVKRKKLIERLLLEISRSHGDLYYQSTSTIALQIKDYIQGDAKLNTEERALLEPLSQRDIEVLLSLH' A
#
# COMPACT_ATOMS: atom_id res chain seq x y z
N MET A 1 -10.53 -17.06 -17.08
CA MET A 1 -11.60 -16.93 -16.05
C MET A 1 -11.12 -17.05 -14.60
N LEU A 2 -10.63 -18.20 -14.10
CA LEU A 2 -10.22 -18.34 -12.67
C LEU A 2 -8.97 -17.52 -12.29
N ARG A 3 -7.99 -17.40 -13.20
CA ARG A 3 -6.77 -16.59 -12.98
C ARG A 3 -7.06 -15.08 -12.98
N GLU A 4 -7.87 -14.60 -13.91
CA GLU A 4 -8.26 -13.18 -14.00
C GLU A 4 -9.00 -12.72 -12.74
N LYS A 5 -9.99 -13.50 -12.28
CA LYS A 5 -10.71 -13.21 -11.03
C LYS A 5 -9.79 -13.10 -9.82
N ARG A 6 -8.70 -13.88 -9.76
CA ARG A 6 -7.74 -13.85 -8.66
C ARG A 6 -6.87 -12.59 -8.70
N ILE A 7 -6.43 -12.18 -9.89
CA ILE A 7 -5.64 -10.96 -10.09
C ILE A 7 -6.46 -9.72 -9.67
N ASP A 8 -7.73 -9.66 -10.06
CA ASP A 8 -8.62 -8.57 -9.66
C ASP A 8 -8.84 -8.53 -8.14
N LEU A 9 -9.01 -9.71 -7.52
CA LEU A 9 -9.20 -9.82 -6.08
C LEU A 9 -7.96 -9.40 -5.30
N ASP A 10 -6.78 -9.79 -5.77
CA ASP A 10 -5.50 -9.40 -5.18
C ASP A 10 -5.26 -7.88 -5.34
N SER A 11 -5.65 -7.29 -6.49
CA SER A 11 -5.60 -5.84 -6.71
C SER A 11 -6.50 -5.08 -5.73
N VAL A 12 -7.74 -5.53 -5.54
CA VAL A 12 -8.67 -4.92 -4.58
C VAL A 12 -8.17 -5.07 -3.14
N LYS A 13 -7.61 -6.24 -2.77
CA LYS A 13 -7.00 -6.45 -1.45
C LYS A 13 -5.81 -5.52 -1.23
N ARG A 14 -4.90 -5.41 -2.20
CA ARG A 14 -3.74 -4.51 -2.14
C ARG A 14 -4.17 -3.06 -1.95
N LYS A 15 -5.16 -2.58 -2.72
CA LYS A 15 -5.69 -1.23 -2.56
C LYS A 15 -6.19 -0.96 -1.13
N LYS A 16 -7.02 -1.85 -0.58
CA LYS A 16 -7.53 -1.71 0.79
C LYS A 16 -6.42 -1.72 1.84
N LEU A 17 -5.39 -2.55 1.65
CA LEU A 17 -4.25 -2.59 2.56
C LEU A 17 -3.43 -1.30 2.50
N ILE A 18 -3.14 -0.78 1.30
CA ILE A 18 -2.44 0.49 1.12
C ILE A 18 -3.22 1.65 1.76
N GLU A 19 -4.55 1.70 1.59
CA GLU A 19 -5.41 2.70 2.24
C GLU A 19 -5.36 2.60 3.77
N ARG A 20 -5.37 1.38 4.33
CA ARG A 20 -5.21 1.15 5.78
C ARG A 20 -3.86 1.67 6.28
N LEU A 21 -2.77 1.32 5.60
CA LEU A 21 -1.42 1.73 5.98
C LEU A 21 -1.25 3.25 5.87
N LEU A 22 -1.81 3.86 4.82
CA LEU A 22 -1.83 5.32 4.67
C LEU A 22 -2.50 5.99 5.88
N LEU A 23 -3.63 5.46 6.34
CA LEU A 23 -4.34 5.98 7.52
C LEU A 23 -3.55 5.78 8.83
N GLU A 24 -2.82 4.67 8.96
CA GLU A 24 -1.95 4.44 10.12
C GLU A 24 -0.79 5.44 10.16
N ILE A 25 -0.14 5.66 9.03
CA ILE A 25 0.96 6.61 8.91
C ILE A 25 0.45 8.05 9.11
N SER A 26 -0.71 8.41 8.54
CA SER A 26 -1.27 9.77 8.69
C SER A 26 -1.70 10.10 10.12
N ARG A 27 -2.13 9.11 10.91
CA ARG A 27 -2.39 9.27 12.35
C ARG A 27 -1.12 9.50 13.15
N SER A 28 0.00 8.97 12.68
CA SER A 28 1.32 9.05 13.33
C SER A 28 2.09 10.32 12.91
N HIS A 29 1.82 10.82 11.70
CA HIS A 29 2.46 11.98 11.09
C HIS A 29 1.42 12.89 10.45
N GLY A 30 1.05 13.98 11.14
CA GLY A 30 0.01 14.91 10.71
C GLY A 30 0.29 15.66 9.38
N ASP A 31 1.54 15.68 8.92
CA ASP A 31 1.95 16.39 7.70
C ASP A 31 1.77 15.61 6.39
N LEU A 32 1.29 14.35 6.45
CA LEU A 32 1.20 13.49 5.26
C LEU A 32 0.34 14.07 4.13
N TYR A 33 -0.71 14.84 4.47
CA TYR A 33 -1.67 15.40 3.52
C TYR A 33 -1.06 16.44 2.56
N TYR A 34 0.12 16.98 2.88
CA TYR A 34 0.81 17.97 2.05
C TYR A 34 1.98 17.39 1.25
N GLN A 35 2.17 16.07 1.32
CA GLN A 35 3.29 15.40 0.65
C GLN A 35 2.90 14.91 -0.73
N SER A 36 3.88 14.80 -1.63
CA SER A 36 3.67 14.25 -2.95
C SER A 36 3.37 12.75 -2.88
N THR A 37 2.55 12.25 -3.81
CA THR A 37 2.19 10.83 -3.91
C THR A 37 3.43 9.92 -3.94
N SER A 38 4.51 10.34 -4.61
CA SER A 38 5.77 9.61 -4.67
C SER A 38 6.48 9.51 -3.31
N THR A 39 6.37 10.55 -2.47
CA THR A 39 6.90 10.58 -1.09
C THR A 39 6.09 9.67 -0.18
N ILE A 40 4.76 9.75 -0.26
CA ILE A 40 3.85 8.88 0.48
C ILE A 40 4.08 7.41 0.10
N ALA A 41 4.27 7.12 -1.19
CA ALA A 41 4.56 5.78 -1.68
C ALA A 41 5.88 5.22 -1.11
N LEU A 42 6.92 6.07 -1.01
CA LEU A 42 8.18 5.69 -0.38
C LEU A 42 7.99 5.38 1.10
N GLN A 43 7.31 6.25 1.84
CA GLN A 43 7.05 6.04 3.28
C GLN A 43 6.23 4.77 3.55
N ILE A 44 5.22 4.48 2.72
CA ILE A 44 4.45 3.24 2.84
C ILE A 44 5.34 2.03 2.57
N LYS A 45 6.20 2.09 1.55
CA LYS A 45 7.15 1.00 1.26
C LYS A 45 8.08 0.75 2.44
N ASP A 46 8.65 1.81 3.01
CA ASP A 46 9.54 1.71 4.16
C ASP A 46 8.80 1.17 5.39
N TYR A 47 7.56 1.61 5.62
CA TYR A 47 6.71 1.11 6.70
C TYR A 47 6.39 -0.38 6.53
N ILE A 48 6.07 -0.85 5.32
CA ILE A 48 5.86 -2.28 5.01
C ILE A 48 7.10 -3.12 5.34
N GLN A 49 8.29 -2.59 5.06
CA GLN A 49 9.56 -3.28 5.32
C GLN A 49 9.97 -3.27 6.79
N GLY A 50 9.56 -2.25 7.55
CA GLY A 50 9.83 -2.11 8.98
C GLY A 50 8.61 -2.47 9.84
N ASP A 51 8.01 -1.43 10.42
CA ASP A 51 7.13 -1.53 11.59
C ASP A 51 5.68 -1.92 11.29
N ALA A 52 5.31 -2.06 10.01
CA ALA A 52 3.93 -2.41 9.65
C ALA A 52 3.51 -3.75 10.25
N LYS A 53 2.42 -3.71 11.03
CA LYS A 53 1.80 -4.88 11.65
C LYS A 53 1.01 -5.68 10.62
N LEU A 54 1.72 -6.31 9.70
CA LEU A 54 1.17 -7.16 8.64
C LEU A 54 1.18 -8.62 9.07
N ASN A 55 0.08 -9.33 8.81
CA ASN A 55 0.11 -10.79 8.86
C ASN A 55 0.85 -11.38 7.63
N THR A 56 1.08 -12.69 7.62
CA THR A 56 1.83 -13.36 6.55
C THR A 56 1.21 -13.19 5.16
N GLU A 57 -0.12 -13.24 5.03
CA GLU A 57 -0.81 -13.08 3.74
C GLU A 57 -0.71 -11.62 3.25
N GLU A 58 -0.92 -10.66 4.13
CA GLU A 58 -0.80 -9.23 3.82
C GLU A 58 0.62 -8.87 3.39
N ARG A 59 1.63 -9.40 4.09
CA ARG A 59 3.03 -9.21 3.72
C ARG A 59 3.33 -9.81 2.36
N ALA A 60 2.88 -11.03 2.08
CA ALA A 60 3.07 -11.67 0.77
C ALA A 60 2.37 -10.92 -0.38
N LEU A 61 1.25 -10.24 -0.09
CA LEU A 61 0.55 -9.44 -1.09
C LEU A 61 1.26 -8.12 -1.42
N LEU A 62 1.95 -7.52 -0.45
CA LEU A 62 2.56 -6.19 -0.56
C LEU A 62 4.06 -6.22 -0.86
N GLU A 63 4.80 -7.23 -0.39
CA GLU A 63 6.26 -7.35 -0.55
C GLU A 63 6.75 -7.29 -2.01
N PRO A 64 6.02 -7.86 -3.00
CA PRO A 64 6.41 -7.74 -4.41
C PRO A 64 6.18 -6.35 -5.03
N LEU A 65 5.47 -5.45 -4.35
CA LEU A 65 5.13 -4.14 -4.91
C LEU A 65 6.35 -3.23 -4.89
N SER A 66 6.66 -2.66 -6.05
CA SER A 66 7.61 -1.56 -6.14
C SER A 66 7.00 -0.26 -5.61
N GLN A 67 7.84 0.74 -5.35
CA GLN A 67 7.38 2.09 -5.01
C GLN A 67 6.45 2.63 -6.11
N ARG A 68 6.76 2.34 -7.38
CA ARG A 68 5.94 2.79 -8.52
C ARG A 68 4.57 2.12 -8.52
N ASP A 69 4.50 0.84 -8.16
CA ASP A 69 3.20 0.14 -8.04
C ASP A 69 2.35 0.74 -6.93
N ILE A 70 2.96 1.05 -5.78
CA ILE A 70 2.28 1.72 -4.67
C ILE A 70 1.79 3.10 -5.10
N GLU A 71 2.61 3.88 -5.80
CA GLU A 71 2.25 5.19 -6.32
C GLU A 71 1.06 5.13 -7.30
N VAL A 72 1.05 4.13 -8.19
CA VAL A 72 -0.10 3.88 -9.09
C VAL A 72 -1.35 3.56 -8.28
N LEU A 73 -1.26 2.68 -7.27
CA LEU A 73 -2.41 2.34 -6.41
C LEU A 73 -2.96 3.56 -5.65
N LEU A 74 -2.09 4.46 -5.21
CA LEU A 74 -2.47 5.73 -4.56
C LEU A 74 -3.07 6.74 -5.55
N SER A 75 -2.62 6.74 -6.81
CA SER A 75 -3.07 7.67 -7.84
C SER A 75 -4.41 7.27 -8.48
N LEU A 76 -4.86 6.02 -8.31
CA LEU A 76 -6.13 5.50 -8.81
C LEU A 76 -7.31 5.83 -7.87
N HIS A 77 -7.36 7.07 -7.36
CA HIS A 77 -8.45 7.63 -6.56
C HIS A 77 -9.43 8.42 -7.42
#